data_AF-A0A1F0UDW7-F1
#
_entry.id   AF-A0A1F0UDW7-F1
#
_cell.length_a   1.000
_cell.length_b   1.000
_cell.length_c   1.000
_cell.angle_alpha   90.00
_cell.angle_beta   90.00
_cell.angle_gamma   90.00
#
_symmetry.space_group_name_H-M   'P 1'
#
loop_
_entity.id
_entity.type
_entity.pdbx_description
1 polymer ?
#
loop_
_entity_poly.entity_id
_entity_poly.type
_entity_poly.pdbx_seq_one_letter_code
_entity_poly.pdbx_strand_id
1 'polypeptide(L)'
;MTTAEEILEERKNTHGDFEKGAQDFAQLMRPVVEKWLAGAISNVKFYGLTMANAKQVRILNGDSSHADHYIDAANYFTLAGGLYKANNNKNKYVMKGGILLCGGSENERATKEI
;
A
#
# COMPACT_ATOMS: atom_id res chain seq x y z
N MET A 1 -28.29 2.93 13.54
CA MET A 1 -26.91 2.43 13.73
C MET A 1 -26.91 1.03 13.16
N THR A 2 -26.04 0.75 12.19
CA THR A 2 -25.99 -0.57 11.55
C THR A 2 -25.43 -1.60 12.54
N THR A 3 -26.03 -2.78 12.63
CA THR A 3 -25.55 -3.83 13.54
C THR A 3 -24.40 -4.62 12.93
N ALA A 4 -23.71 -5.42 13.74
CA ALA A 4 -22.64 -6.29 13.26
C ALA A 4 -23.17 -7.34 12.27
N GLU A 5 -24.36 -7.88 12.54
CA GLU A 5 -25.05 -8.86 11.71
C GLU A 5 -25.40 -8.29 10.33
N GLU A 6 -25.91 -7.05 10.29
CA GLU A 6 -26.21 -6.35 9.04
C GLU A 6 -24.96 -6.16 8.18
N ILE A 7 -23.82 -5.81 8.79
CA ILE A 7 -22.53 -5.68 8.09
C ILE A 7 -22.03 -7.03 7.58
N LEU A 8 -22.18 -8.09 8.37
CA LEU A 8 -21.74 -9.43 7.97
C LEU A 8 -22.55 -9.97 6.78
N GLU A 9 -23.85 -9.73 6.77
CA GLU A 9 -24.72 -10.14 5.66
C GLU A 9 -24.42 -9.35 4.38
N GLU A 10 -24.21 -8.03 4.50
CA GLU A 10 -23.79 -7.20 3.36
C GLU A 10 -22.44 -7.69 2.79
N ARG A 11 -21.48 -7.99 3.67
CA ARG A 11 -20.16 -8.47 3.27
C ARG A 11 -20.19 -9.86 2.68
N LYS A 12 -21.08 -10.75 3.13
CA LYS A 12 -21.24 -12.07 2.54
C LYS A 12 -21.56 -12.00 1.04
N ASN A 13 -22.36 -11.02 0.62
CA ASN A 13 -22.70 -10.80 -0.79
C ASN A 13 -21.48 -10.38 -1.64
N THR A 14 -20.53 -9.64 -1.06
CA THR A 14 -19.38 -9.09 -1.79
C THR A 14 -18.08 -9.85 -1.57
N HIS A 15 -17.93 -10.56 -0.45
CA HIS A 15 -16.71 -11.22 0.00
C HIS A 15 -16.81 -12.75 -0.03
N GLY A 16 -18.04 -13.27 -0.17
CA GLY A 16 -18.29 -14.71 -0.19
C GLY A 16 -18.38 -15.34 1.20
N ASP A 17 -18.38 -16.67 1.19
CA ASP A 17 -18.31 -17.46 2.41
C ASP A 17 -16.91 -17.37 3.06
N PHE A 18 -16.88 -17.09 4.36
CA PHE A 18 -15.63 -16.86 5.08
C PHE A 18 -14.76 -18.12 5.19
N GLU A 19 -15.37 -19.30 5.41
CA GLU A 19 -14.64 -20.55 5.59
C GLU A 19 -13.99 -21.01 4.28
N LYS A 20 -14.74 -20.98 3.18
CA LYS A 20 -14.20 -21.25 1.84
C LYS A 20 -13.10 -20.25 1.47
N GLY A 21 -13.33 -18.97 1.75
CA GLY A 21 -12.32 -17.94 1.53
C GLY A 21 -11.02 -18.22 2.31
N ALA A 22 -11.11 -18.65 3.56
CA ALA A 22 -9.94 -19.01 4.36
C ALA A 22 -9.16 -20.20 3.78
N GLN A 23 -9.86 -21.21 3.26
CA GLN A 23 -9.25 -22.37 2.61
C GLN A 23 -8.50 -21.96 1.34
N ASP A 24 -9.13 -21.20 0.45
CA ASP A 24 -8.50 -20.72 -0.78
C ASP A 24 -7.34 -19.78 -0.52
N PHE A 25 -7.48 -18.90 0.48
CA PHE A 25 -6.40 -18.01 0.90
C PHE A 25 -5.16 -18.81 1.33
N ALA A 26 -5.34 -19.84 2.15
CA ALA A 26 -4.24 -20.70 2.59
C ALA A 26 -3.54 -21.37 1.40
N GLN A 27 -4.29 -21.79 0.37
CA GLN A 27 -3.71 -22.37 -0.84
C GLN A 27 -2.90 -21.34 -1.64
N LEU A 28 -3.46 -20.16 -1.89
CA LEU A 28 -2.80 -19.07 -2.64
C LEU A 28 -1.56 -18.54 -1.93
N MET A 29 -1.54 -18.56 -0.59
CA MET A 29 -0.44 -18.01 0.19
C MET A 29 0.78 -18.93 0.30
N ARG A 30 0.66 -20.24 0.03
CA ARG A 30 1.79 -21.20 0.15
C ARG A 30 3.08 -20.70 -0.52
N PRO A 31 3.11 -20.39 -1.83
CA PRO A 31 4.33 -19.94 -2.48
C PRO A 31 4.84 -18.60 -1.92
N VAL A 32 3.94 -17.72 -1.49
CA VAL A 32 4.30 -16.41 -0.93
C VAL A 32 5.03 -16.58 0.41
N VAL A 33 4.48 -17.42 1.30
CA VAL A 33 5.08 -17.74 2.60
C VAL A 33 6.41 -18.45 2.42
N GLU A 34 6.50 -19.44 1.53
CA GLU A 34 7.74 -20.16 1.24
C GLU A 34 8.88 -19.21 0.81
N LYS A 35 8.59 -18.29 -0.11
CA LYS A 35 9.59 -17.32 -0.59
C LYS A 35 9.96 -16.29 0.47
N TRP A 36 9.02 -15.91 1.34
CA TRP A 36 9.32 -15.03 2.46
C TRP A 36 10.23 -15.70 3.49
N LEU A 37 9.92 -16.93 3.91
CA LEU A 37 10.73 -17.70 4.86
C LEU A 37 12.14 -18.00 4.31
N ALA A 38 12.26 -18.19 2.99
CA ALA A 38 13.56 -18.34 2.32
C ALA A 38 14.35 -17.02 2.18
N GLY A 39 13.80 -15.87 2.63
CA GLY A 39 14.43 -14.56 2.52
C GLY A 39 14.43 -13.97 1.10
N ALA A 40 13.73 -14.58 0.15
CA ALA A 40 13.70 -14.14 -1.24
C ALA A 40 12.83 -12.88 -1.45
N ILE A 41 11.88 -12.62 -0.56
CA ILE A 41 11.05 -11.40 -0.55
C ILE A 41 11.07 -10.74 0.82
N SER A 42 11.06 -9.40 0.84
CA SER A 42 11.05 -8.61 2.08
C SER A 42 9.68 -8.64 2.77
N ASN A 43 9.64 -8.22 4.05
CA ASN A 43 8.39 -8.09 4.81
C ASN A 43 7.37 -7.15 4.12
N VAL A 44 7.85 -6.08 3.46
CA VAL A 44 6.98 -5.15 2.72
C VAL A 44 6.30 -5.87 1.55
N LYS A 45 7.06 -6.65 0.78
CA LYS A 45 6.53 -7.43 -0.35
C LYS A 45 5.58 -8.52 0.15
N PHE A 46 5.96 -9.24 1.20
CA PHE A 46 5.11 -10.25 1.83
C PHE A 46 3.77 -9.67 2.27
N TYR A 47 3.78 -8.54 2.99
CA TYR A 47 2.56 -7.88 3.45
C TYR A 47 1.66 -7.43 2.29
N GLY A 48 2.22 -6.77 1.28
CA GLY A 48 1.43 -6.31 0.13
C GLY A 48 0.84 -7.45 -0.70
N LEU A 49 1.61 -8.54 -0.93
CA LEU A 49 1.09 -9.74 -1.60
C LEU A 49 -0.02 -10.41 -0.78
N THR A 50 0.13 -10.46 0.55
CA THR A 50 -0.90 -10.99 1.46
C THR A 50 -2.21 -10.21 1.31
N MET A 51 -2.14 -8.88 1.32
CA MET A 51 -3.32 -8.01 1.17
C MET A 51 -3.96 -8.12 -0.22
N ALA A 52 -3.16 -8.22 -1.28
CA ALA A 52 -3.66 -8.43 -2.64
C ALA A 52 -4.33 -9.81 -2.80
N ASN A 53 -3.72 -10.88 -2.27
CA ASN A 53 -4.31 -12.22 -2.31
C ASN A 53 -5.62 -12.30 -1.52
N ALA A 54 -5.76 -11.56 -0.42
CA ALA A 54 -7.02 -11.47 0.30
C ALA A 54 -8.15 -10.87 -0.55
N LYS A 55 -7.83 -9.95 -1.48
CA LYS A 55 -8.79 -9.44 -2.46
C LYS A 55 -9.09 -10.43 -3.57
N GLN A 56 -8.08 -11.16 -4.05
CA GLN A 56 -8.27 -12.25 -5.01
C GLN A 56 -9.23 -13.32 -4.46
N VAL A 57 -9.12 -13.66 -3.18
CA VAL A 57 -10.06 -14.60 -2.54
C VAL A 57 -11.50 -14.09 -2.55
N ARG A 58 -11.72 -12.79 -2.28
CA ARG A 58 -13.06 -12.17 -2.34
C ARG A 58 -13.63 -12.17 -3.76
N ILE A 59 -12.77 -12.00 -4.77
CA ILE A 59 -13.17 -12.10 -6.18
C ILE A 59 -13.59 -13.53 -6.54
N LEU A 60 -12.85 -14.54 -6.05
CA LEU A 60 -13.13 -15.95 -6.33
C LEU A 60 -14.36 -16.49 -5.59
N ASN A 61 -14.58 -16.04 -4.36
CA ASN A 61 -15.61 -16.59 -3.47
C ASN A 61 -16.86 -15.71 -3.34
N GLY A 62 -16.77 -14.43 -3.69
CA GLY A 62 -17.84 -13.44 -3.57
C GLY A 62 -18.25 -12.84 -4.92
N ASP A 63 -18.52 -11.54 -4.94
CA ASP A 63 -18.87 -10.83 -6.17
C ASP A 63 -17.62 -10.50 -6.99
N SER A 64 -17.38 -11.30 -8.02
CA SER A 64 -16.29 -11.12 -8.97
C SER A 64 -16.36 -9.83 -9.80
N SER A 65 -17.50 -9.14 -9.81
CA SER A 65 -17.70 -7.85 -10.50
C SER A 65 -17.49 -6.64 -9.59
N HIS A 66 -17.21 -6.84 -8.30
CA HIS A 66 -17.04 -5.76 -7.34
C HIS A 66 -15.70 -5.04 -7.54
N ALA A 67 -15.75 -3.87 -8.17
CA ALA A 67 -14.58 -3.12 -8.64
C ALA A 67 -13.54 -2.82 -7.56
N ASP A 68 -13.98 -2.51 -6.34
CA ASP A 68 -13.11 -2.16 -5.22
C ASP A 68 -12.08 -3.26 -4.90
N HIS A 69 -12.41 -4.54 -5.11
CA HIS A 69 -11.46 -5.63 -4.87
C HIS A 69 -10.25 -5.55 -5.81
N TYR A 70 -10.47 -5.20 -7.08
CA TYR A 70 -9.41 -5.07 -8.08
C TYR A 70 -8.58 -3.81 -7.85
N ILE A 71 -9.23 -2.69 -7.53
CA ILE A 71 -8.57 -1.41 -7.23
C ILE A 71 -7.65 -1.58 -6.04
N ASP A 72 -8.14 -2.17 -4.95
CA ASP A 72 -7.34 -2.43 -3.76
C ASP A 72 -6.17 -3.37 -4.04
N ALA A 73 -6.40 -4.47 -4.77
CA ALA A 73 -5.33 -5.40 -5.13
C ALA A 73 -4.20 -4.70 -5.91
N ALA A 74 -4.56 -3.89 -6.91
CA ALA A 74 -3.61 -3.12 -7.70
C ALA A 74 -2.84 -2.09 -6.85
N ASN A 75 -3.52 -1.43 -5.91
CA ASN A 75 -2.89 -0.50 -4.98
C ASN A 75 -1.90 -1.20 -4.04
N TYR A 76 -2.23 -2.40 -3.54
CA TYR A 76 -1.28 -3.18 -2.74
C TYR A 76 -0.05 -3.62 -3.53
N PHE A 77 -0.20 -4.02 -4.80
CA PHE A 77 0.95 -4.27 -5.67
C PHE A 77 1.80 -3.02 -5.88
N THR A 78 1.16 -1.86 -6.07
CA THR A 78 1.84 -0.57 -6.23
C THR A 78 2.69 -0.24 -5.00
N LEU A 79 2.14 -0.43 -3.80
CA LEU A 79 2.86 -0.23 -2.53
C LEU A 79 3.99 -1.27 -2.34
N ALA A 80 3.71 -2.55 -2.58
CA ALA A 80 4.68 -3.64 -2.44
C ALA A 80 5.89 -3.49 -3.38
N GLY A 81 5.64 -2.99 -4.60
CA GLY A 81 6.66 -2.72 -5.60
C GLY A 81 7.45 -1.42 -5.36
N GLY A 82 7.08 -0.61 -4.36
CA GLY A 82 7.67 0.71 -4.16
C GLY A 82 7.40 1.68 -5.31
N LEU A 83 6.30 1.48 -6.03
CA LEU A 83 5.92 2.26 -7.21
C LEU A 83 5.19 3.55 -6.83
N TYR A 84 4.58 3.57 -5.64
CA TYR A 84 3.96 4.78 -5.12
C TYR A 84 5.02 5.78 -4.66
N LYS A 85 5.05 6.94 -5.30
CA LYS A 85 5.83 8.11 -4.85
C LYS A 85 4.84 9.17 -4.43
N ALA A 86 4.69 9.37 -3.12
CA ALA A 86 3.90 10.49 -2.62
C ALA A 86 4.46 11.79 -3.20
N ASN A 87 3.63 12.53 -3.93
CA ASN A 87 4.04 13.80 -4.48
C ASN A 87 4.12 14.79 -3.32
N ASN A 88 5.32 14.98 -2.77
CA ASN A 88 5.59 15.91 -1.68
C ASN A 88 5.57 17.37 -2.17
N ASN A 89 4.56 17.75 -2.94
CA ASN A 89 4.23 19.15 -3.16
C ASN A 89 3.51 19.69 -1.92
N LYS A 90 4.22 19.66 -0.79
CA LYS A 90 4.03 20.66 0.25
C LYS A 90 4.43 21.97 -0.41
N ASN A 91 3.46 22.66 -1.00
CA ASN A 91 3.58 24.10 -1.20
C ASN A 91 4.13 24.64 0.11
N LYS A 92 5.36 25.16 0.04
CA LYS A 92 5.93 26.03 1.06
C LYS A 92 4.87 27.10 1.29
N TYR A 93 4.08 26.96 2.35
CA TYR A 93 3.53 28.12 3.03
C TYR A 93 4.73 28.84 3.62
N VAL A 94 5.42 29.60 2.76
CA VAL A 94 6.31 30.66 3.18
C VAL A 94 5.42 31.59 3.99
N MET A 95 5.51 31.47 5.32
CA MET A 95 5.11 32.55 6.22
C MET A 95 5.87 33.79 5.75
N LYS A 96 5.22 34.65 4.96
CA LYS A 96 5.66 36.03 4.73
C LYS A 96 5.57 36.73 6.08
N GLY A 97 6.65 36.69 6.85
CA GLY A 97 6.69 37.26 8.19
C GLY A 97 8.06 37.10 8.82
N GLY A 98 9.09 37.62 8.16
CA GLY A 98 10.45 37.62 8.69
C GLY A 98 11.29 38.62 7.93
N ILE A 99 11.53 39.78 8.55
CA ILE A 99 12.35 40.87 8.06
C ILE A 99 13.72 40.35 7.60
N LEU A 100 14.07 40.61 6.35
CA LEU A 100 15.41 40.44 5.82
C LEU A 100 16.28 41.57 6.38
N LEU A 101 17.12 41.25 7.38
CA LEU A 101 18.22 42.11 7.80
C LEU A 101 19.46 41.75 6.98
N CYS A 102 19.95 42.73 6.24
CA CYS A 102 21.15 42.70 5.43
C CYS A 102 22.43 42.55 6.26
N GLY A 103 23.46 41.98 5.63
CA GLY A 103 24.87 41.99 6.06
C GLY A 103 25.46 40.59 5.88
N GLY A 104 26.52 40.34 5.11
CA GLY A 104 27.46 41.15 4.34
C GLY A 104 28.59 40.18 3.91
N SER A 105 29.08 40.34 2.68
CA SER A 105 30.44 40.05 2.15
C SER A 105 31.33 39.01 2.90
N GLU A 106 31.99 38.03 2.27
CA GLU A 106 32.97 38.13 1.17
C GLU A 106 33.27 36.76 0.53
N ASN A 107 33.85 36.83 -0.68
CA ASN A 107 34.52 35.79 -1.47
C ASN A 107 35.39 34.81 -0.67
N GLU A 108 35.43 33.53 -1.09
CA GLU A 108 36.71 32.95 -1.52
C GLU A 108 36.54 31.74 -2.45
N ARG A 109 37.60 31.51 -3.23
CA ARG A 109 37.65 30.84 -4.52
C ARG A 109 37.72 29.32 -4.45
N ALA A 110 37.39 28.73 -5.59
CA ALA A 110 37.58 27.35 -6.01
C ALA A 110 38.97 26.76 -5.74
N THR A 111 39.01 25.43 -5.55
CA THR A 111 39.92 24.54 -6.31
C THR A 111 39.44 23.09 -6.30
N LYS A 112 39.64 22.44 -7.44
CA LYS A 112 39.45 21.02 -7.78
C LYS A 112 40.58 20.12 -7.25
N GLU A 113 40.28 18.81 -7.23
CA GLU A 113 41.18 17.63 -7.32
C GLU A 113 42.07 17.38 -6.09
N ILE A 114 42.24 16.14 -5.59
CA ILE A 114 42.51 14.85 -6.26
C ILE A 114 41.62 13.73 -5.68
#